data_AF-F0YBF9-F1
#
_entry.id   AF-F0YBF9-F1
#
_cell.length_a   1.000
_cell.length_b   1.000
_cell.length_c   1.000
_cell.angle_alpha   90.00
_cell.angle_beta   90.00
_cell.angle_gamma   90.00
#
_symmetry.space_group_name_H-M   'P 1'
#
loop_
_entity.id
_entity.type
_entity.pdbx_description
1 polymer ?
#
loop_
_entity_poly.entity_id
_entity_poly.type
_entity_poly.pdbx_seq_one_letter_code
_entity_poly.pdbx_strand_id
1 'polypeptide(L)'
;WDGGIFHAGVELAGVEYSYGYCDRGTGVFTNDPLDAYGASHRSRVPMGRCGLDARAIERRLARLVALWQGNTYALLTRNCCHFCDALCAELGVGPIPAWVNGLAR
;
A
#
# COMPACT_ATOMS: atom_id res chain seq x y z
N TRP A 1 -22.29 0.00 -6.84
CA TRP A 1 -20.85 0.25 -6.75
C TRP A 1 -20.18 -0.73 -7.69
N ASP A 2 -19.89 -0.28 -8.91
CA ASP A 2 -19.26 -1.14 -9.90
C ASP A 2 -17.79 -1.31 -9.52
N GLY A 3 -17.36 -2.56 -9.36
CA GLY A 3 -15.99 -2.89 -9.01
C GLY A 3 -15.02 -2.36 -10.06
N GLY A 4 -13.89 -1.80 -9.61
CA GLY A 4 -12.82 -1.31 -10.47
C GLY A 4 -11.46 -1.70 -9.89
N ILE A 5 -10.43 -1.70 -10.73
CA ILE A 5 -9.04 -1.86 -10.29
C ILE A 5 -8.57 -0.45 -9.89
N PHE A 6 -8.57 -0.17 -8.59
CA PHE A 6 -8.04 1.07 -8.05
C PHE A 6 -6.57 0.90 -7.69
N HIS A 7 -5.79 1.95 -7.92
CA HIS A 7 -4.50 2.10 -7.27
C HIS A 7 -4.72 2.56 -5.82
N ALA A 8 -3.92 2.03 -4.90
CA ALA A 8 -3.93 2.43 -3.50
C ALA A 8 -2.50 2.59 -2.99
N GLY A 9 -2.30 3.53 -2.07
CA GLY A 9 -1.05 3.74 -1.35
C GLY A 9 -1.32 4.07 0.12
N VAL A 10 -0.32 3.84 0.97
CA VAL A 10 -0.35 4.26 2.39
C VAL A 10 0.62 5.41 2.57
N GLU A 11 0.09 6.55 2.99
CA GLU A 11 0.89 7.71 3.37
C GLU A 11 1.37 7.57 4.83
N LEU A 12 2.67 7.55 5.02
CA LEU A 12 3.34 7.49 6.32
C LEU A 12 4.34 8.63 6.40
N ALA A 13 4.15 9.54 7.36
CA ALA A 13 5.05 10.68 7.60
C ALA A 13 5.36 11.52 6.33
N GLY A 14 4.36 11.70 5.46
CA GLY A 14 4.48 12.47 4.22
C GLY A 14 5.03 11.71 3.02
N VAL A 15 5.32 10.41 3.16
CA VAL A 15 5.76 9.54 2.06
C VAL A 15 4.67 8.53 1.76
N GLU A 16 4.24 8.44 0.50
CA GLU A 16 3.28 7.43 0.06
C GLU A 16 3.99 6.16 -0.39
N TYR A 17 3.60 5.01 0.17
CA TYR A 17 4.12 3.70 -0.20
C TYR A 17 3.06 2.91 -0.95
N SER A 18 3.44 2.33 -2.09
CA SER A 18 2.57 1.44 -2.86
C SER A 18 3.34 0.27 -3.47
N TYR A 19 2.63 -0.66 -4.12
CA TYR A 19 3.18 -1.89 -4.69
C TYR A 19 2.72 -2.11 -6.13
N GLY A 20 3.67 -2.45 -7.00
CA GLY A 20 3.48 -2.64 -8.43
C GLY A 20 4.41 -3.69 -9.00
N TYR A 21 4.18 -4.04 -10.27
CA TYR A 21 5.04 -4.97 -10.99
C TYR A 21 6.41 -4.33 -11.31
N CYS A 22 7.48 -5.08 -11.07
CA CYS A 22 8.79 -4.81 -11.63
C CYS A 22 9.54 -6.14 -11.85
N ASP A 23 10.40 -6.21 -12.86
CA ASP A 23 11.11 -7.45 -13.22
C ASP A 23 12.17 -7.84 -12.17
N ARG A 24 12.77 -6.85 -11.49
CA ARG A 24 13.83 -7.05 -10.52
C ARG A 24 13.63 -6.19 -9.27
N GLY A 25 13.87 -6.80 -8.11
CA GLY A 25 13.80 -6.13 -6.82
C GLY A 25 12.40 -6.10 -6.23
N THR A 26 12.23 -5.23 -5.23
CA THR A 26 10.94 -5.06 -4.58
C THR A 26 10.00 -4.32 -5.52
N GLY A 27 8.74 -4.75 -5.54
CA GLY A 27 7.69 -4.01 -6.24
C GLY A 27 7.18 -2.83 -5.44
N VAL A 28 7.70 -2.62 -4.23
CA VAL A 28 7.35 -1.47 -3.39
C VAL A 28 8.09 -0.23 -3.88
N PHE A 29 7.34 0.85 -4.07
CA PHE A 29 7.86 2.15 -4.50
C PHE A 29 7.24 3.26 -3.66
N THR A 30 7.86 4.44 -3.72
CA THR A 30 7.43 5.64 -3.01
C THR A 30 7.17 6.79 -3.97
N ASN A 31 6.13 7.58 -3.71
CA ASN A 31 5.85 8.81 -4.45
C ASN A 31 5.51 9.93 -3.47
N ASP A 32 5.48 11.15 -3.99
CA ASP A 32 4.76 12.22 -3.32
C ASP A 32 3.28 11.84 -3.22
N PRO A 33 2.63 12.09 -2.08
CA PRO A 33 1.23 11.73 -1.90
C PRO A 33 0.35 12.34 -3.00
N LEU A 34 -0.56 11.54 -3.54
CA LEU A 34 -1.45 11.88 -4.67
C LEU A 34 -0.80 11.96 -6.05
N ASP A 35 0.49 11.67 -6.20
CA ASP A 35 1.21 11.78 -7.47
C ASP A 35 1.53 10.42 -8.13
N ALA A 36 0.76 9.37 -7.78
CA ALA A 36 0.92 8.06 -8.38
C ALA A 36 0.55 8.08 -9.88
N TYR A 37 1.58 8.19 -10.73
CA TYR A 37 1.53 8.01 -12.18
C TYR A 37 0.51 8.90 -12.93
N GLY A 38 0.23 10.11 -12.44
CA GLY A 38 -0.74 11.02 -13.07
C GLY A 38 -2.19 10.54 -13.00
N ALA A 39 -2.50 9.58 -12.11
CA ALA A 39 -3.86 9.12 -11.89
C ALA A 39 -4.70 10.21 -11.21
N SER A 40 -5.99 10.29 -11.58
CA SER A 40 -6.93 11.17 -10.87
C SER A 40 -7.18 10.62 -9.46
N HIS A 41 -6.69 11.35 -8.45
CA HIS A 41 -6.95 11.03 -7.06
C HIS A 41 -8.46 11.02 -6.77
N ARG A 42 -8.95 9.92 -6.18
CA ARG A 42 -10.37 9.75 -5.85
C ARG A 42 -10.68 10.12 -4.40
N SER A 43 -9.87 9.68 -3.43
CA SER A 43 -10.18 9.81 -2.01
C SER A 43 -8.99 9.48 -1.11
N ARG A 44 -8.90 10.19 0.03
CA ARG A 44 -8.03 9.86 1.17
C ARG A 44 -8.87 9.35 2.34
N VAL A 45 -8.39 8.28 2.98
CA VAL A 45 -9.06 7.69 4.15
C VAL A 45 -8.09 7.73 5.34
N PRO A 46 -8.42 8.44 6.43
CA PRO A 46 -7.62 8.41 7.64
C PRO A 46 -7.67 7.00 8.27
N MET A 47 -6.52 6.32 8.30
CA MET A 47 -6.40 5.00 8.95
C MET A 47 -6.20 5.11 10.47
N GLY A 48 -5.70 6.24 10.95
CA GLY A 48 -5.46 6.50 12.37
C GLY A 48 -4.01 6.82 12.69
N ARG A 49 -3.68 6.84 13.97
CA ARG A 49 -2.32 7.10 14.47
C ARG A 49 -1.65 5.79 14.84
N CYS A 50 -0.45 5.59 14.31
CA CYS A 50 0.44 4.51 14.74
C CYS A 50 1.07 4.86 16.09
N GLY A 51 1.04 3.91 17.04
CA GLY A 51 1.65 4.08 18.37
C GLY A 51 3.13 3.68 18.44
N LEU A 52 3.73 3.29 17.32
CA LEU A 52 5.13 2.89 17.22
C LEU A 52 6.05 4.11 17.10
N ASP A 53 7.27 3.99 17.63
CA ASP A 53 8.34 4.95 17.34
C ASP A 53 8.84 4.81 15.89
N ALA A 54 9.52 5.86 15.40
CA ALA A 54 10.04 5.91 14.03
C ALA A 54 10.94 4.72 13.69
N ARG A 55 11.82 4.32 14.61
CA ARG A 55 12.75 3.21 14.41
C ARG A 55 12.00 1.87 14.29
N ALA A 56 10.93 1.69 15.04
CA ALA A 56 10.10 0.49 14.98
C ALA A 56 9.31 0.45 13.67
N ILE A 57 8.78 1.59 13.23
CA ILE A 57 8.12 1.73 11.93
C ILE A 57 9.09 1.37 10.79
N GLU A 58 10.28 1.96 10.76
CA GLU A 58 11.30 1.69 9.74
C GLU A 58 11.67 0.20 9.68
N ARG A 59 11.88 -0.46 10.82
CA ARG A 59 12.21 -1.89 10.86
C ARG A 59 11.07 -2.75 10.29
N ARG A 60 9.83 -2.47 10.66
CA ARG A 60 8.66 -3.23 10.17
C ARG A 60 8.44 -3.00 8.68
N LEU A 61 8.54 -1.75 8.24
CA LEU A 61 8.45 -1.38 6.84
C LEU A 61 9.54 -2.06 6.00
N ALA A 62 10.80 -2.00 6.42
CA ALA A 62 11.91 -2.64 5.70
C ALA A 62 11.71 -4.17 5.57
N ARG A 63 11.24 -4.83 6.64
CA ARG A 63 10.89 -6.25 6.61
C ARG A 63 9.77 -6.52 5.62
N LEU A 64 8.71 -5.72 5.66
CA LEU A 64 7.59 -5.87 4.74
C LEU A 64 8.05 -5.68 3.29
N VAL A 65 8.75 -4.58 2.99
CA VAL A 65 9.29 -4.28 1.65
C VAL A 65 10.07 -5.46 1.05
N ALA A 66 10.93 -6.11 1.84
CA ALA A 66 11.70 -7.26 1.40
C ALA A 66 10.83 -8.48 0.99
N LEU A 67 9.63 -8.64 1.55
CA LEU A 67 8.70 -9.72 1.21
C LEU A 67 7.90 -9.44 -0.07
N TRP A 68 7.81 -8.18 -0.50
CA TRP A 68 6.98 -7.75 -1.62
C TRP A 68 7.82 -7.57 -2.90
N GLN A 69 8.29 -8.69 -3.45
CA GLN A 69 9.02 -8.75 -4.73
C GLN A 69 8.12 -8.38 -5.90
N GLY A 70 8.60 -7.54 -6.84
CA GLY A 70 7.76 -7.00 -7.90
C GLY A 70 7.31 -8.04 -8.93
N ASN A 71 8.14 -9.05 -9.17
CA ASN A 71 7.82 -10.16 -10.07
C ASN A 71 6.74 -11.10 -9.52
N THR A 72 6.30 -10.91 -8.28
CA THR A 72 5.16 -11.63 -7.68
C THR A 72 3.85 -10.86 -7.78
N TYR A 73 3.84 -9.68 -8.41
CA TYR A 73 2.64 -8.87 -8.55
C TYR A 73 1.57 -9.61 -9.35
N ALA A 74 0.37 -9.67 -8.80
CA ALA A 74 -0.80 -10.27 -9.42
C ALA A 74 -2.02 -9.38 -9.20
N LEU A 75 -2.66 -8.95 -10.30
CA LEU A 75 -3.76 -7.98 -10.28
C LEU A 75 -4.88 -8.34 -9.29
N LEU A 76 -5.19 -9.63 -9.13
CA LEU A 76 -6.32 -10.09 -8.30
C LEU A 76 -5.92 -10.61 -6.91
N THR A 77 -4.70 -11.09 -6.73
CA THR A 77 -4.31 -11.83 -5.51
C THR A 77 -3.12 -11.23 -4.78
N ARG A 78 -2.40 -10.28 -5.41
CA ARG A 78 -1.21 -9.64 -4.84
C ARG A 78 -0.94 -8.31 -5.55
N ASN A 79 -1.75 -7.32 -5.23
CA ASN A 79 -1.72 -5.98 -5.82
C ASN A 79 -1.42 -4.91 -4.75
N CYS A 80 -1.45 -3.63 -5.14
CA CYS A 80 -1.25 -2.49 -4.25
C CYS A 80 -2.20 -2.48 -3.03
N CYS A 81 -3.46 -2.88 -3.18
CA CYS A 81 -4.42 -2.91 -2.08
C CYS A 81 -4.02 -3.95 -1.01
N HIS A 82 -3.58 -5.14 -1.43
CA HIS A 82 -3.09 -6.16 -0.50
C HIS A 82 -1.83 -5.70 0.25
N PHE A 83 -0.95 -4.96 -0.44
CA PHE A 83 0.22 -4.36 0.21
C PHE A 83 -0.18 -3.30 1.24
N CYS A 84 -1.12 -2.42 0.89
CA CYS A 84 -1.64 -1.41 1.81
C CYS A 84 -2.25 -2.05 3.06
N ASP A 85 -3.04 -3.12 2.88
CA ASP A 85 -3.64 -3.86 4.00
C ASP A 85 -2.57 -4.48 4.91
N ALA A 86 -1.56 -5.13 4.32
CA ALA A 86 -0.43 -5.70 5.06
C ALA A 86 0.38 -4.62 5.81
N LEU A 87 0.60 -3.45 5.21
CA LEU A 87 1.29 -2.34 5.84
C LEU A 87 0.46 -1.74 6.98
N CYS A 88 -0.85 -1.54 6.79
CA CYS A 88 -1.73 -1.07 7.86
C CYS A 88 -1.77 -2.06 9.04
N ALA A 89 -1.71 -3.37 8.77
CA ALA A 89 -1.58 -4.40 9.80
C ALA A 89 -0.24 -4.31 10.55
N GLU A 90 0.88 -4.14 9.86
CA GLU A 90 2.21 -3.93 10.48
C GLU A 90 2.25 -2.69 11.39
N LEU A 91 1.51 -1.64 11.01
CA LEU A 91 1.39 -0.39 11.76
C LEU A 91 0.32 -0.45 12.87
N GLY A 92 -0.51 -1.49 12.91
CA GLY A 92 -1.57 -1.65 13.92
C GLY A 92 -2.72 -0.65 13.79
N VAL A 93 -3.00 -0.15 12.58
CA VAL A 93 -4.06 0.84 12.32
C VAL A 93 -5.35 0.23 11.74
N GLY A 94 -5.45 -1.10 11.75
CA GLY A 94 -6.59 -1.84 11.20
C GLY A 94 -6.50 -2.10 9.70
N PRO A 95 -7.46 -2.83 9.11
CA PRO A 95 -7.47 -3.16 7.69
C PRO A 95 -7.93 -1.98 6.83
N ILE A 96 -7.55 -1.95 5.56
CA ILE A 96 -8.06 -0.95 4.62
C ILE A 96 -9.58 -1.14 4.39
N PRO A 97 -10.32 -0.08 4.01
CA PRO A 97 -11.75 -0.22 3.75
C PRO A 97 -12.05 -1.23 2.63
N ALA A 98 -13.00 -2.14 2.87
CA ALA A 98 -13.31 -3.25 1.95
C ALA A 98 -13.69 -2.82 0.52
N TRP A 99 -14.20 -1.61 0.34
CA TRP A 99 -14.56 -1.08 -0.98
C TRP A 99 -13.35 -0.69 -1.83
N VAL A 100 -12.17 -0.51 -1.22
CA VAL A 100 -10.92 -0.14 -1.93
C VAL A 100 -10.47 -1.29 -2.85
N ASN A 101 -10.69 -2.54 -2.43
CA ASN A 101 -10.31 -3.74 -3.18
C ASN A 101 -11.53 -4.51 -3.73
N GLY A 102 -12.55 -3.82 -4.25
CA GLY A 102 -13.85 -4.43 -4.58
C GLY A 102 -13.85 -5.57 -5.61
N LEU A 103 -12.77 -5.74 -6.39
CA LEU A 103 -12.61 -6.81 -7.41
C LEU A 103 -11.64 -7.92 -7.03
N ALA A 104 -10.80 -7.71 -6.01
CA ALA A 104 -9.84 -8.69 -5.56
C ALA A 104 -10.32 -9.23 -4.20
N ARG A 105 -10.76 -10.48 -4.20
CA ARG A 105 -11.25 -11.21 -3.03
C ARG A 105 -10.29 -12.31 -2.68
#